data_AF-A0A1G2WV71-F1
#
_entry.id   AF-A0A1G2WV71-F1
#
_cell.length_a   1.000
_cell.length_b   1.000
_cell.length_c   1.000
_cell.angle_alpha   90.00
_cell.angle_beta   90.00
_cell.angle_gamma   90.00
#
_symmetry.space_group_name_H-M   'P 1'
#
loop_
_entity.id
_entity.type
_entity.pdbx_description
1 polymer ?
#
loop_
_entity_poly.entity_id
_entity_poly.type
_entity_poly.pdbx_seq_one_letter_code
_entity_poly.pdbx_strand_id
1 'polypeptide(L)'
;MISHILQLQAKLGINNPLNLPLLWGNMGECPYPSSIVNRQLKFLNVTLIWKMLCMILFTIGFLLTTFTTIRAETTVVHASVVWEMTDIVVQENMTLSWKVEKDDLWSFNPRLLPDGHTADGIPVNALKDYVLPDQPIGMLIGRIGDCGRIFPMGASGSIRILPSEDGEFLYLTMNDDVIGLYGKGFKDNEGELIVKTN
;
A
#
# COMPACT_ATOMS: atom_id res chain seq x y z
N MET A 1 13.06 -7.19 47.48
CA MET A 1 13.83 -7.23 46.21
C MET A 1 15.01 -6.26 46.13
N ILE A 2 15.29 -5.46 47.18
CA ILE A 2 16.53 -4.65 47.29
C ILE A 2 17.64 -5.42 48.06
N SER A 3 17.26 -6.41 48.88
CA SER A 3 18.19 -7.20 49.70
C SER A 3 19.09 -8.18 48.91
N HIS A 4 18.70 -8.61 47.71
CA HIS A 4 19.54 -9.51 46.90
C HIS A 4 20.65 -8.78 46.13
N ILE A 5 20.49 -7.50 45.82
CA ILE A 5 21.52 -6.71 45.11
C ILE A 5 22.70 -6.39 46.04
N LEU A 6 22.43 -6.14 47.32
CA LEU A 6 23.46 -5.89 48.33
C LEU A 6 24.35 -7.11 48.61
N GLN A 7 23.82 -8.34 48.49
CA GLN A 7 24.64 -9.55 48.67
C GLN A 7 25.55 -9.86 47.47
N LEU A 8 25.23 -9.35 46.26
CA LEU A 8 26.07 -9.50 45.07
C LEU A 8 27.30 -8.57 45.08
N GLN A 9 27.23 -7.42 45.76
CA GLN A 9 28.35 -6.48 45.87
C GLN A 9 29.47 -6.99 46.81
N ALA A 10 29.15 -7.86 47.76
CA ALA A 10 30.13 -8.45 48.68
C ALA A 10 30.98 -9.58 48.04
N LYS A 11 30.52 -10.20 46.94
CA LYS A 11 31.22 -11.31 46.28
C LYS A 11 32.16 -10.87 45.16
N LEU A 12 32.13 -9.58 44.79
CA LEU A 12 32.90 -8.99 43.68
C LEU A 12 34.01 -8.02 44.10
N GLY A 13 34.31 -7.90 45.40
CA GLY A 13 35.51 -7.18 45.86
C GLY A 13 35.52 -5.67 45.56
N ILE A 14 34.35 -5.02 45.51
CA ILE A 14 34.27 -3.56 45.35
C ILE A 14 34.47 -2.94 46.73
N ASN A 15 35.74 -2.74 47.11
CA ASN A 15 36.11 -2.06 48.35
C ASN A 15 35.69 -0.59 48.28
N ASN A 16 34.82 -0.20 49.23
CA ASN A 16 34.50 1.19 49.54
C ASN A 16 35.74 1.83 50.18
N PRO A 17 36.34 2.90 49.63
CA PRO A 17 37.59 3.45 50.11
C PRO A 17 37.34 4.48 51.22
N LEU A 18 36.95 4.03 52.41
CA LEU A 18 36.90 4.90 53.60
C LEU A 18 37.40 4.12 54.81
N ASN A 19 38.71 3.87 54.86
CA ASN A 19 39.43 3.69 56.11
C ASN A 19 40.95 3.81 55.92
N LEU A 20 41.59 4.50 56.88
CA LEU A 20 43.04 4.68 57.17
C LEU A 20 43.70 5.99 56.65
N PRO A 21 44.75 6.50 57.34
CA PRO A 21 44.64 7.25 58.60
C PRO A 21 45.29 8.65 58.48
N LEU A 22 45.04 9.49 59.49
CA LEU A 22 45.63 10.82 59.65
C LEU A 22 47.17 10.77 59.69
N LEU A 23 47.81 11.34 58.68
CA LEU A 23 49.22 11.75 58.70
C LEU A 23 49.29 13.17 58.12
N TRP A 24 49.62 14.13 58.98
CA TRP A 24 49.84 15.52 58.62
C TRP A 24 51.07 15.65 57.70
N GLY A 25 50.91 16.42 56.63
CA GLY A 25 52.00 16.87 55.78
C GLY A 25 51.50 17.94 54.82
N ASN A 26 51.77 19.20 55.13
CA ASN A 26 51.59 20.35 54.24
C ASN A 26 52.26 20.10 52.89
N MET A 27 51.48 19.86 51.83
CA MET A 27 51.91 20.05 50.44
C MET A 27 50.74 20.61 49.65
N GLY A 28 51.04 21.63 48.85
CA GLY A 28 50.07 22.55 48.24
C GLY A 28 48.97 21.89 47.41
N GLU A 29 47.86 22.62 47.32
CA GLU A 29 46.74 22.33 46.44
C GLU A 29 47.25 22.13 44.99
N CYS A 30 47.23 20.89 44.51
CA CYS A 30 47.36 20.61 43.09
C CYS A 30 45.99 20.91 42.44
N PRO A 31 45.89 21.86 41.48
CA PRO A 31 44.64 22.10 40.79
C PRO A 31 44.29 20.86 39.96
N TYR A 32 43.13 20.27 40.23
CA TYR A 32 42.56 19.25 39.35
C TYR A 32 42.46 19.83 37.92
N PRO A 33 43.02 19.16 36.89
CA PRO A 33 43.00 19.69 35.55
C PRO A 33 41.57 19.67 35.00
N SER A 34 40.96 20.86 34.97
CA SER A 34 39.64 21.15 34.39
C SER A 34 39.48 20.70 32.93
N SER A 35 40.59 20.37 32.26
CA SER A 35 40.64 19.85 30.89
C SER A 35 40.12 18.41 30.75
N ILE A 36 40.25 17.57 31.78
CA ILE A 36 39.82 16.16 31.73
C ILE A 36 38.30 16.04 31.91
N VAL A 37 37.74 16.80 32.86
CA VAL A 37 36.30 16.84 33.15
C VAL A 37 35.52 17.40 31.94
N ASN A 38 36.02 18.48 31.32
CA ASN A 38 35.42 19.05 30.10
C ASN A 38 35.48 18.09 28.90
N ARG A 39 36.50 17.24 28.80
CA ARG A 39 36.63 16.27 27.71
C ARG A 39 35.63 15.12 27.89
N GLN A 40 35.48 14.61 29.11
CA GLN A 40 34.49 13.57 29.46
C GLN A 40 33.04 14.03 29.24
N LEU A 41 32.71 15.26 29.67
CA LEU A 41 31.38 15.87 29.45
C LEU A 41 31.06 16.09 27.96
N LYS A 42 32.03 16.50 27.15
CA LYS A 42 31.86 16.65 25.70
C LYS A 42 31.61 15.30 25.02
N PHE A 43 32.34 14.24 25.39
CA PHE A 43 32.15 12.90 24.83
C PHE A 43 30.78 12.28 25.21
N LEU A 44 30.32 12.52 26.44
CA LEU A 44 29.01 12.05 26.90
C LEU A 44 27.86 12.74 26.15
N ASN A 45 27.97 14.06 25.88
CA ASN A 45 26.98 14.78 25.08
C ASN A 45 26.92 14.32 23.62
N VAL A 46 28.06 14.05 22.98
CA VAL A 46 28.09 13.61 21.57
C VAL A 46 27.44 12.24 21.40
N THR A 47 27.71 11.30 22.32
CA THR A 47 27.12 9.95 22.26
C THR A 47 25.62 9.94 22.55
N LEU A 48 25.13 10.83 23.42
CA LEU A 48 23.70 10.99 23.71
C LEU A 48 22.95 11.59 22.50
N ILE A 49 23.52 12.61 21.85
CA ILE A 49 22.96 13.24 20.64
C ILE A 49 22.87 12.23 19.50
N TRP A 50 23.89 11.39 19.30
CA TRP A 50 23.89 10.37 18.25
C TRP A 50 22.79 9.32 18.45
N LYS A 51 22.59 8.86 19.69
CA LYS A 51 21.51 7.92 20.03
C LYS A 51 20.13 8.53 19.82
N MET A 52 19.94 9.80 20.18
CA MET A 52 18.69 10.52 19.90
C MET A 52 18.44 10.67 18.40
N LEU A 53 19.45 11.01 17.60
CA LEU A 53 19.35 11.09 16.15
C LEU A 53 18.98 9.74 15.51
N CYS A 54 19.61 8.64 15.94
CA CYS A 54 19.28 7.31 15.45
C CYS A 54 17.84 6.90 15.80
N MET A 55 17.36 7.20 17.01
CA MET A 55 15.98 6.93 17.40
C MET A 55 14.98 7.77 16.61
N ILE A 56 15.29 9.06 16.37
CA ILE A 56 14.44 9.95 15.55
C ILE A 56 14.42 9.49 14.09
N LEU A 57 15.55 9.08 13.52
CA LEU A 57 15.60 8.53 12.16
C LEU A 57 14.85 7.20 12.06
N PHE A 58 14.93 6.35 13.09
CA PHE A 58 14.18 5.09 13.15
C PHE A 58 12.67 5.31 13.29
N THR A 59 12.23 6.27 14.11
CA THR A 59 10.81 6.61 14.23
C THR A 59 10.28 7.32 12.98
N ILE A 60 11.05 8.21 12.35
CA ILE A 60 10.68 8.83 11.06
C ILE A 60 10.58 7.76 9.97
N GLY A 61 11.52 6.81 9.92
CA GLY A 61 11.44 5.67 9.00
C GLY A 61 10.20 4.79 9.23
N PHE A 62 9.84 4.56 10.50
CA PHE A 62 8.64 3.78 10.87
C PHE A 62 7.33 4.53 10.59
N LEU A 63 7.30 5.85 10.76
CA LEU A 63 6.15 6.71 10.41
C LEU A 63 5.95 6.86 8.90
N LEU A 64 7.01 6.73 8.10
CA LEU A 64 6.92 6.76 6.63
C LEU A 64 6.41 5.45 6.03
N THR A 65 6.50 4.31 6.74
CA THR A 65 6.05 3.01 6.24
C THR A 65 4.56 2.72 6.41
N THR A 66 3.81 3.54 7.16
CA THR A 66 2.39 3.26 7.46
C THR A 66 1.38 4.11 6.70
N PHE A 67 1.82 4.92 5.73
CA PHE A 67 0.92 5.55 4.77
C PHE A 67 0.90 4.73 3.48
N THR A 68 0.29 3.54 3.53
CA THR A 68 -0.36 3.01 2.32
C THR A 68 -1.54 3.93 2.06
N THR A 69 -1.27 5.07 1.40
CA THR A 69 -2.33 5.92 0.90
C THR A 69 -3.15 5.06 -0.05
N ILE A 70 -4.36 4.68 0.36
CA ILE A 70 -5.40 4.21 -0.55
C ILE A 70 -5.68 5.41 -1.45
N ARG A 71 -4.92 5.51 -2.54
CA ARG A 71 -5.14 6.54 -3.54
C ARG A 71 -6.19 5.97 -4.47
N ALA A 72 -7.35 6.61 -4.48
CA ALA A 72 -8.33 6.37 -5.53
C ALA A 72 -7.65 6.62 -6.87
N GLU A 73 -7.59 5.58 -7.69
CA GLU A 73 -7.14 5.68 -9.07
C GLU A 73 -8.35 5.84 -9.97
N THR A 74 -8.23 6.72 -10.97
CA THR A 74 -9.27 6.98 -11.95
C THR A 74 -8.77 6.47 -13.29
N THR A 75 -9.46 5.48 -13.86
CA THR A 75 -9.17 4.94 -15.18
C THR A 75 -10.31 5.31 -16.14
N VAL A 76 -9.97 5.77 -17.33
CA VAL A 76 -10.92 5.84 -18.45
C VAL A 76 -10.94 4.46 -19.11
N VAL A 77 -12.11 3.95 -19.49
CA VAL A 77 -12.25 2.66 -20.17
C VAL A 77 -13.03 2.89 -21.45
N HIS A 78 -12.37 2.68 -22.59
CA HIS A 78 -12.97 2.93 -23.89
C HIS A 78 -13.78 1.72 -24.36
N ALA A 79 -14.99 1.96 -24.85
CA ALA A 79 -15.90 0.90 -25.30
C ALA A 79 -15.33 0.07 -26.48
N SER A 80 -14.42 0.65 -27.26
CA SER A 80 -13.81 0.05 -28.45
C SER A 80 -12.49 -0.70 -28.16
N VAL A 81 -12.05 -0.76 -26.90
CA VAL A 81 -10.82 -1.44 -26.48
C VAL A 81 -11.16 -2.76 -25.77
N VAL A 82 -10.60 -3.87 -26.28
CA VAL A 82 -10.91 -5.21 -25.78
C VAL A 82 -10.38 -5.47 -24.37
N TRP A 83 -9.21 -4.92 -24.03
CA TRP A 83 -8.65 -4.98 -22.67
C TRP A 83 -7.81 -3.73 -22.44
N GLU A 84 -8.36 -2.79 -21.68
CA GLU A 84 -7.65 -1.60 -21.25
C GLU A 84 -6.85 -1.92 -20.00
N MET A 85 -5.53 -1.90 -20.14
CA MET A 85 -4.61 -2.07 -19.01
C MET A 85 -4.64 -0.80 -18.15
N THR A 86 -4.80 -0.95 -16.84
CA THR A 86 -4.72 0.17 -15.89
C THR A 86 -3.33 0.25 -15.24
N ASP A 87 -3.03 1.33 -14.53
CA ASP A 87 -1.77 1.44 -13.75
C ASP A 87 -1.89 0.76 -12.36
N ILE A 88 -3.01 0.08 -12.10
CA ILE A 88 -3.29 -0.59 -10.82
C ILE A 88 -2.60 -1.96 -10.82
N VAL A 89 -1.56 -2.06 -10.00
CA VAL A 89 -0.93 -3.33 -9.62
C VAL A 89 -1.63 -3.85 -8.37
N VAL A 90 -2.28 -5.01 -8.46
CA VAL A 90 -2.98 -5.58 -7.31
C VAL A 90 -2.02 -6.27 -6.36
N GLN A 91 -2.37 -6.28 -5.07
CA GLN A 91 -1.59 -6.92 -4.02
C GLN A 91 -2.42 -7.96 -3.30
N GLU A 92 -1.80 -9.06 -2.88
CA GLU A 92 -2.47 -10.08 -2.09
C GLU A 92 -3.13 -9.49 -0.83
N ASN A 93 -4.25 -10.09 -0.42
CA ASN A 93 -5.02 -9.69 0.77
C ASN A 93 -5.65 -8.28 0.70
N MET A 94 -5.46 -7.54 -0.40
CA MET A 94 -6.19 -6.31 -0.69
C MET A 94 -7.66 -6.60 -1.03
N THR A 95 -8.53 -5.63 -0.74
CA THR A 95 -9.88 -5.57 -1.31
C THR A 95 -9.87 -4.50 -2.39
N LEU A 96 -9.98 -4.90 -3.66
CA LEU A 96 -10.20 -3.98 -4.76
C LEU A 96 -11.68 -3.57 -4.76
N SER A 97 -11.95 -2.29 -4.59
CA SER A 97 -13.30 -1.72 -4.68
C SER A 97 -13.38 -0.76 -5.86
N TRP A 98 -14.54 -0.66 -6.51
CA TRP A 98 -14.71 0.25 -7.64
C TRP A 98 -16.07 0.94 -7.64
N LYS A 99 -16.11 2.06 -8.37
CA LYS A 99 -17.32 2.81 -8.67
C LYS A 99 -17.18 3.57 -9.99
N VAL A 100 -18.18 3.45 -10.85
CA VAL A 100 -18.31 4.21 -12.10
C VAL A 100 -19.08 5.50 -11.83
N GLU A 101 -18.76 6.56 -12.57
CA GLU A 101 -19.53 7.81 -12.50
C GLU A 101 -20.98 7.60 -12.95
N LYS A 102 -21.92 8.26 -12.27
CA LYS A 102 -23.36 7.93 -12.34
C LYS A 102 -23.97 8.16 -13.73
N ASP A 103 -23.45 9.13 -14.46
CA ASP A 103 -24.00 9.59 -15.73
C ASP A 103 -23.13 9.15 -16.93
N ASP A 104 -22.10 8.32 -16.68
CA ASP A 104 -21.27 7.76 -17.73
C ASP A 104 -21.99 6.60 -18.42
N LEU A 105 -22.03 6.67 -19.75
CA LEU A 105 -22.71 5.72 -20.61
C LEU A 105 -21.79 5.35 -21.77
N TRP A 106 -21.89 4.08 -22.17
CA TRP A 106 -21.23 3.55 -23.35
C TRP A 106 -22.19 2.63 -24.11
N SER A 107 -21.84 2.23 -25.32
CA SER A 107 -22.71 1.39 -26.15
C SER A 107 -21.91 0.35 -26.91
N PHE A 108 -22.34 -0.91 -26.83
CA PHE A 108 -21.85 -1.98 -27.71
C PHE A 108 -22.46 -1.92 -29.12
N ASN A 109 -23.50 -1.10 -29.32
CA ASN A 109 -24.12 -0.90 -30.62
C ASN A 109 -24.95 0.39 -30.64
N PRO A 110 -24.37 1.54 -31.01
CA PRO A 110 -25.04 2.84 -31.05
C PRO A 110 -26.25 2.90 -31.99
N ARG A 111 -26.38 1.95 -32.93
CA ARG A 111 -27.59 1.87 -33.77
C ARG A 111 -28.79 1.27 -33.02
N LEU A 112 -28.54 0.37 -32.06
CA LEU A 112 -29.56 -0.24 -31.21
C LEU A 112 -29.78 0.55 -29.91
N LEU A 113 -28.71 1.10 -29.35
CA LEU A 113 -28.67 1.86 -28.10
C LEU A 113 -27.92 3.17 -28.33
N PRO A 114 -28.54 4.17 -29.00
CA PRO A 114 -27.89 5.43 -29.36
C PRO A 114 -27.52 6.28 -28.14
N ASP A 115 -28.30 6.17 -27.06
CA ASP A 115 -28.03 6.87 -25.80
C ASP A 115 -27.07 6.08 -24.88
N GLY A 116 -26.66 4.86 -25.30
CA GLY A 116 -25.85 3.95 -24.50
C GLY A 116 -26.58 3.30 -23.33
N HIS A 117 -25.79 2.71 -22.43
CA HIS A 117 -26.22 2.08 -21.19
C HIS A 117 -25.12 2.21 -20.14
N THR A 118 -25.47 1.94 -18.88
CA THR A 118 -24.52 2.02 -17.76
C THR A 118 -23.56 0.83 -17.79
N ALA A 119 -22.57 0.87 -16.89
CA ALA A 119 -21.63 -0.21 -16.63
C ALA A 119 -22.27 -1.52 -16.16
N ASP A 120 -23.53 -1.53 -15.71
CA ASP A 120 -24.24 -2.77 -15.36
C ASP A 120 -24.68 -3.57 -16.60
N GLY A 121 -24.57 -2.96 -17.79
CA GLY A 121 -25.03 -3.56 -19.04
C GLY A 121 -26.55 -3.54 -19.17
N ILE A 122 -27.04 -4.29 -20.16
CA ILE A 122 -28.48 -4.48 -20.40
C ILE A 122 -28.95 -5.84 -19.85
N PRO A 123 -30.24 -6.03 -19.51
CA PRO A 123 -30.75 -7.28 -18.94
C PRO A 123 -30.90 -8.41 -19.97
N VAL A 124 -29.85 -8.66 -20.75
CA VAL A 124 -29.71 -9.71 -21.75
C VAL A 124 -28.36 -10.38 -21.54
N ASN A 125 -28.38 -11.70 -21.35
CA ASN A 125 -27.16 -12.46 -21.09
C ASN A 125 -26.31 -12.60 -22.36
N ALA A 126 -25.01 -12.45 -22.18
CA ALA A 126 -24.00 -12.60 -23.21
C ALA A 126 -23.86 -14.06 -23.65
N LEU A 127 -23.55 -14.26 -24.94
CA LEU A 127 -23.34 -15.58 -25.53
C LEU A 127 -21.96 -16.13 -25.17
N LYS A 128 -21.73 -17.40 -25.49
CA LYS A 128 -20.54 -18.18 -25.09
C LYS A 128 -19.18 -17.58 -25.50
N ASP A 129 -19.14 -16.77 -26.57
CA ASP A 129 -17.89 -16.21 -27.11
C ASP A 129 -17.72 -14.71 -26.79
N TYR A 130 -18.56 -14.17 -25.91
CA TYR A 130 -18.36 -12.86 -25.31
C TYR A 130 -17.26 -12.90 -24.25
N VAL A 131 -16.77 -11.74 -23.81
CA VAL A 131 -15.76 -11.64 -22.74
C VAL A 131 -16.12 -12.49 -21.52
N LEU A 132 -17.36 -12.37 -21.02
CA LEU A 132 -17.87 -13.13 -19.89
C LEU A 132 -19.28 -13.65 -20.18
N PRO A 133 -19.41 -14.90 -20.63
CA PRO A 133 -20.69 -15.52 -20.92
C PRO A 133 -21.65 -15.52 -19.71
N ASP A 134 -22.95 -15.57 -20.02
CA ASP A 134 -24.05 -15.58 -19.05
C ASP A 134 -24.17 -14.32 -18.16
N GLN A 135 -23.28 -13.34 -18.31
CA GLN A 135 -23.39 -12.02 -17.70
C GLN A 135 -24.05 -11.01 -18.65
N PRO A 136 -24.63 -9.91 -18.16
CA PRO A 136 -25.21 -8.85 -18.99
C PRO A 136 -24.28 -8.38 -20.12
N ILE A 137 -24.81 -8.24 -21.34
CA ILE A 137 -24.10 -7.63 -22.46
C ILE A 137 -23.84 -6.16 -22.14
N GLY A 138 -22.65 -5.67 -22.49
CA GLY A 138 -22.25 -4.29 -22.24
C GLY A 138 -21.83 -3.99 -20.79
N MET A 139 -21.82 -4.99 -19.92
CA MET A 139 -21.35 -4.83 -18.54
C MET A 139 -19.84 -4.51 -18.49
N LEU A 140 -19.40 -3.70 -17.53
CA LEU A 140 -17.98 -3.54 -17.21
C LEU A 140 -17.45 -4.83 -16.59
N ILE A 141 -16.36 -5.35 -17.15
CA ILE A 141 -15.69 -6.58 -16.75
C ILE A 141 -14.25 -6.27 -16.34
N GLY A 142 -13.80 -6.91 -15.26
CA GLY A 142 -12.41 -6.88 -14.82
C GLY A 142 -11.69 -8.18 -15.12
N ARG A 143 -10.38 -8.09 -15.34
CA ARG A 143 -9.44 -9.22 -15.38
C ARG A 143 -8.17 -8.87 -14.63
N ILE A 144 -7.67 -9.78 -13.79
CA ILE A 144 -6.37 -9.62 -13.15
C ILE A 144 -5.32 -10.40 -13.94
N GLY A 145 -4.25 -9.73 -14.36
CA GLY A 145 -3.18 -10.27 -15.19
C GLY A 145 -3.61 -10.52 -16.64
N ASP A 146 -2.63 -10.85 -17.49
CA ASP A 146 -2.86 -11.05 -18.93
C ASP A 146 -3.76 -12.25 -19.25
N CYS A 147 -3.75 -13.26 -18.39
CA CYS A 147 -4.48 -14.52 -18.56
C CYS A 147 -5.18 -14.99 -17.27
N GLY A 148 -5.34 -14.10 -16.29
CA GLY A 148 -5.88 -14.48 -14.98
C GLY A 148 -7.39 -14.38 -14.89
N ARG A 149 -7.87 -14.24 -13.65
CA ARG A 149 -9.30 -14.34 -13.33
C ARG A 149 -10.09 -13.17 -13.91
N ILE A 150 -11.16 -13.50 -14.63
CA ILE A 150 -12.17 -12.56 -15.13
C ILE A 150 -13.34 -12.50 -14.14
N PHE A 151 -13.91 -11.31 -13.89
CA PHE A 151 -15.02 -11.13 -12.97
C PHE A 151 -15.94 -9.97 -13.38
N PRO A 152 -17.25 -10.07 -13.08
CA PRO A 152 -18.18 -8.97 -13.36
C PRO A 152 -17.91 -7.81 -12.40
N MET A 153 -17.85 -6.59 -12.94
CA MET A 153 -17.68 -5.38 -12.15
C MET A 153 -18.97 -4.58 -12.03
N GLY A 154 -19.67 -4.32 -13.14
CA GLY A 154 -20.84 -3.44 -13.11
C GLY A 154 -20.50 -2.00 -12.69
N ALA A 155 -21.50 -1.24 -12.28
CA ALA A 155 -21.34 0.16 -11.88
C ALA A 155 -20.61 0.36 -10.54
N SER A 156 -20.63 -0.63 -9.65
CA SER A 156 -19.88 -0.58 -8.39
C SER A 156 -19.77 -1.95 -7.73
N GLY A 157 -18.75 -2.16 -6.91
CA GLY A 157 -18.57 -3.39 -6.18
C GLY A 157 -17.21 -3.51 -5.52
N SER A 158 -16.90 -4.72 -5.05
CA SER A 158 -15.58 -5.05 -4.52
C SER A 158 -15.27 -6.55 -4.63
N ILE A 159 -13.99 -6.90 -4.74
CA ILE A 159 -13.49 -8.26 -4.68
C ILE A 159 -12.27 -8.36 -3.77
N ARG A 160 -11.98 -9.56 -3.28
CA ARG A 160 -10.69 -9.89 -2.67
C ARG A 160 -9.69 -10.28 -3.74
N ILE A 161 -8.46 -9.82 -3.60
CA ILE A 161 -7.33 -10.26 -4.41
C ILE A 161 -6.76 -11.54 -3.82
N LEU A 162 -6.60 -12.55 -4.67
CA LEU A 162 -6.06 -13.86 -4.29
C LEU A 162 -4.54 -13.79 -4.15
N PRO A 163 -3.91 -14.63 -3.31
CA PRO A 163 -2.44 -14.69 -3.21
C PRO A 163 -1.75 -14.99 -4.55
N SER A 164 -2.39 -15.76 -5.44
CA SER A 164 -1.86 -16.08 -6.78
C SER A 164 -1.93 -14.91 -7.77
N GLU A 165 -2.51 -13.78 -7.38
CA GLU A 165 -2.73 -12.60 -8.21
C GLU A 165 -1.79 -11.44 -7.82
N ASP A 166 -0.94 -11.62 -6.81
CA ASP A 166 -0.04 -10.59 -6.31
C ASP A 166 0.91 -10.07 -7.40
N GLY A 167 0.97 -8.75 -7.55
CA GLY A 167 1.85 -8.09 -8.52
C GLY A 167 1.31 -8.04 -9.96
N GLU A 168 0.11 -8.56 -10.22
CA GLU A 168 -0.54 -8.50 -11.53
C GLU A 168 -1.26 -7.17 -11.75
N PHE A 169 -1.45 -6.79 -13.02
CA PHE A 169 -2.23 -5.60 -13.39
C PHE A 169 -3.73 -5.87 -13.47
N LEU A 170 -4.53 -4.84 -13.20
CA LEU A 170 -5.95 -4.85 -13.52
C LEU A 170 -6.15 -4.45 -14.99
N TYR A 171 -7.03 -5.20 -15.67
CA TYR A 171 -7.51 -4.90 -17.01
C TYR A 171 -9.02 -4.72 -16.98
N LEU A 172 -9.53 -3.76 -17.73
CA LEU A 172 -10.95 -3.41 -17.80
C LEU A 172 -11.47 -3.52 -19.24
N THR A 173 -12.72 -3.92 -19.39
CA THR A 173 -13.36 -4.01 -20.71
C THR A 173 -14.88 -4.04 -20.63
N MET A 174 -15.53 -3.91 -21.78
CA MET A 174 -16.95 -4.16 -21.98
C MET A 174 -17.23 -5.65 -22.20
N ASN A 175 -18.32 -6.17 -21.67
CA ASN A 175 -18.79 -7.52 -21.97
C ASN A 175 -19.40 -7.59 -23.37
N ASP A 176 -18.56 -7.78 -24.38
CA ASP A 176 -18.96 -7.87 -25.78
C ASP A 176 -18.24 -9.00 -26.54
N ASP A 177 -18.65 -9.21 -27.79
CA ASP A 177 -18.13 -10.20 -28.71
C ASP A 177 -16.69 -9.89 -29.16
N VAL A 178 -15.73 -10.49 -28.47
CA VAL A 178 -14.29 -10.22 -28.67
C VAL A 178 -13.82 -10.48 -30.10
N ILE A 179 -14.37 -11.50 -30.76
CA ILE A 179 -13.94 -11.93 -32.10
C ILE A 179 -14.88 -11.47 -33.22
N GLY A 180 -16.02 -10.85 -32.88
CA GLY A 180 -17.03 -10.43 -33.85
C GLY A 180 -17.75 -11.61 -34.52
N LEU A 181 -18.03 -12.68 -33.78
CA LEU A 181 -18.75 -13.85 -34.29
C LEU A 181 -20.26 -13.59 -34.50
N TYR A 182 -20.88 -12.82 -33.62
CA TYR A 182 -22.31 -12.54 -33.58
C TYR A 182 -22.67 -11.14 -34.08
N GLY A 183 -21.68 -10.25 -34.13
CA GLY A 183 -21.83 -8.88 -34.61
C GLY A 183 -20.53 -8.34 -35.16
N LYS A 184 -20.26 -7.05 -34.93
CA LYS A 184 -18.97 -6.43 -35.28
C LYS A 184 -17.95 -6.49 -34.14
N GLY A 185 -18.37 -6.99 -32.97
CA GLY A 185 -17.62 -6.88 -31.73
C GLY A 185 -17.29 -5.44 -31.42
N PHE A 186 -16.12 -5.22 -30.84
CA PHE A 186 -15.64 -3.90 -30.39
C PHE A 186 -15.50 -2.81 -31.49
N LYS A 187 -15.69 -3.16 -32.77
CA LYS A 187 -15.48 -2.23 -33.90
C LYS A 187 -16.57 -1.19 -34.07
N ASP A 188 -17.77 -1.41 -33.51
CA ASP A 188 -18.85 -0.42 -33.52
C ASP A 188 -19.28 0.01 -32.11
N ASN A 189 -18.44 -0.27 -31.11
CA ASN A 189 -18.65 0.21 -29.76
C ASN A 189 -18.24 1.68 -29.66
N GLU A 190 -19.02 2.49 -28.94
CA GLU A 190 -18.78 3.92 -28.77
C GLU A 190 -18.98 4.35 -27.30
N GLY A 191 -18.28 5.41 -26.92
CA GLY A 191 -18.28 5.96 -25.57
C GLY A 191 -17.15 5.41 -24.69
N GLU A 192 -17.16 5.87 -23.44
CA GLU A 192 -16.16 5.54 -22.43
C GLU A 192 -16.78 5.62 -21.04
N LEU A 193 -16.17 4.93 -20.07
CA LEU A 193 -16.53 5.00 -18.66
C LEU A 193 -15.35 5.50 -17.84
N ILE A 194 -15.62 6.35 -16.86
CA ILE A 194 -14.65 6.75 -15.83
C ILE A 194 -14.86 5.87 -14.60
N VAL A 195 -13.87 5.02 -14.32
CA VAL A 195 -13.89 4.05 -13.23
C VAL A 195 -12.95 4.50 -12.13
N LYS A 196 -13.49 4.68 -10.92
CA LYS A 196 -12.70 4.95 -9.71
C LYS A 196 -12.48 3.67 -8.93
N THR A 197 -11.23 3.36 -8.62
CA THR A 197 -10.81 2.14 -7.91
C THR A 197 -10.02 2.48 -6.64
N ASN A 198 -10.22 1.68 -5.59
CA ASN A 198 -9.55 1.79 -4.28
C ASN A 198 -9.14 0.43 -3.73
#